data_AF-A0A833XXW5-F1
#
_entry.id   AF-A0A833XXW5-F1
#
_cell.length_a   1.000
_cell.length_b   1.000
_cell.length_c   1.000
_cell.angle_alpha   90.00
_cell.angle_beta   90.00
_cell.angle_gamma   90.00
#
_symmetry.space_group_name_H-M   'P 1'
#
loop_
_entity.id
_entity.type
_entity.pdbx_description
1 polymer ?
#
loop_
_entity_poly.entity_id
_entity_poly.type
_entity_poly.pdbx_seq_one_letter_code
_entity_poly.pdbx_strand_id
1 'polypeptide(L)'
;MCLTAGVPMEKILYLGGPNIASEIYNKEYANARICGAEKWRKPLAKFLRQPHFIVWDNSDLVTHEVMGGLKNVYAIGAGMVAALTNESATSKSVYFAHCTSEMIFITHLLAEEPEKLAGPLLADTYVTLLKGRNAWYGQMLAKGELSLDMGDSISGKGMIQVCVIIYHFLLNPYKILSLQTLQLCGTL
;
A
#
# COMPACT_ATOMS: atom_id res chain seq x y z
N MET A 1 -4.44 6.67 -11.31
CA MET A 1 -4.14 7.72 -10.32
C MET A 1 -3.29 8.82 -10.95
N CYS A 2 -2.07 8.53 -11.43
CA CYS A 2 -1.27 9.55 -12.11
C CYS A 2 -1.56 9.72 -13.63
N LEU A 3 -1.94 8.65 -14.34
CA LEU A 3 -2.31 8.75 -15.77
C LEU A 3 -3.56 9.61 -16.01
N THR A 4 -4.49 9.66 -15.06
CA THR A 4 -5.71 10.46 -15.12
C THR A 4 -5.48 11.94 -14.79
N ALA A 5 -4.38 12.30 -14.15
CA ALA A 5 -4.03 13.68 -13.80
C ALA A 5 -3.32 14.43 -14.95
N GLY A 6 -3.10 13.77 -16.10
CA GLY A 6 -2.35 14.34 -17.22
C GLY A 6 -0.86 14.52 -16.94
N VAL A 7 -0.34 13.93 -15.85
CA VAL A 7 1.08 13.99 -15.51
C VAL A 7 1.82 12.94 -16.35
N PRO A 8 2.88 13.33 -17.10
CA PRO A 8 3.69 12.36 -17.83
C PRO A 8 4.30 11.32 -16.90
N MET A 9 4.26 10.04 -17.29
CA MET A 9 4.82 8.91 -16.52
C MET A 9 6.27 9.15 -16.08
N GLU A 10 7.05 9.85 -16.89
CA GLU A 10 8.44 10.23 -16.59
C GLU A 10 8.62 11.16 -15.38
N LYS A 11 7.54 11.82 -14.92
CA LYS A 11 7.54 12.73 -13.77
C LYS A 11 6.94 12.11 -12.51
N ILE A 12 6.51 10.85 -12.58
CA ILE A 12 5.91 10.14 -11.45
C ILE A 12 6.95 9.23 -10.83
N LEU A 13 7.05 9.32 -9.51
CA LEU A 13 7.90 8.47 -8.70
C LEU A 13 7.06 7.87 -7.57
N TYR A 14 7.26 6.58 -7.35
CA TYR A 14 6.82 5.91 -6.14
C TYR A 14 7.96 5.90 -5.13
N LEU A 15 7.66 6.13 -3.85
CA LEU A 15 8.56 5.86 -2.73
C LEU A 15 7.79 5.10 -1.66
N GLY A 16 8.22 3.88 -1.34
CA GLY A 16 7.59 3.07 -0.31
C GLY A 16 8.43 1.88 0.10
N GLY A 17 7.99 1.08 1.05
CA GLY A 17 8.78 0.02 1.68
C GLY A 17 8.49 -0.05 3.17
N PRO A 18 9.16 -0.94 3.94
CA PRO A 18 9.08 -0.92 5.40
C PRO A 18 9.83 0.32 5.94
N ASN A 19 9.14 1.47 5.94
CA ASN A 19 9.76 2.78 6.11
C ASN A 19 8.90 3.74 6.98
N ILE A 20 8.46 3.26 8.15
CA ILE A 20 7.63 4.06 9.07
C ILE A 20 8.38 5.34 9.47
N ALA A 21 7.75 6.49 9.26
CA ALA A 21 8.40 7.80 9.41
C ALA A 21 9.00 8.04 10.81
N SER A 22 8.29 7.66 11.87
CA SER A 22 8.79 7.79 13.24
C SER A 22 9.98 6.88 13.54
N GLU A 23 10.02 5.69 12.95
CA GLU A 23 11.12 4.72 13.10
C GLU A 23 12.37 5.25 12.38
N ILE A 24 12.21 5.81 11.18
CA ILE A 24 13.29 6.50 10.46
C ILE A 24 13.82 7.70 11.25
N TYR A 25 12.93 8.54 11.79
CA TYR A 25 13.32 9.69 12.61
C TYR A 25 14.16 9.27 13.83
N ASN A 26 13.80 8.14 14.45
CA ASN A 26 14.50 7.55 15.58
C ASN A 26 15.78 6.77 15.18
N LYS A 27 16.18 6.82 13.90
CA LYS A 27 17.33 6.11 13.32
C LYS A 27 17.25 4.59 13.43
N GLU A 28 16.04 4.04 13.49
CA GLU A 28 15.82 2.61 13.37
C GLU A 28 16.09 2.15 11.93
N TYR A 29 16.42 0.87 11.77
CA TYR A 29 16.72 0.30 10.46
C TYR A 29 15.47 0.24 9.59
N ALA A 30 15.49 0.93 8.46
CA ALA A 30 14.38 0.98 7.52
C ALA A 30 14.88 0.82 6.07
N ASN A 31 13.98 0.34 5.21
CA ASN A 31 14.26 0.16 3.79
C ASN A 31 13.16 0.78 2.95
N ALA A 32 13.54 1.46 1.87
CA ALA A 32 12.60 1.96 0.89
C ALA A 32 13.02 1.60 -0.55
N ARG A 33 12.03 1.57 -1.42
CA ARG A 33 12.11 1.45 -2.87
C ARG A 33 11.63 2.74 -3.49
N ILE A 34 12.44 3.29 -4.39
CA ILE A 34 12.04 4.38 -5.27
C ILE A 34 11.89 3.87 -6.70
N CYS A 35 10.72 4.11 -7.30
CA CYS A 35 10.39 3.60 -8.62
C CYS A 35 9.96 4.69 -9.59
N GLY A 36 10.23 4.50 -10.88
CA GLY A 36 9.84 5.42 -11.96
C GLY A 36 10.96 5.70 -12.95
N ALA A 37 11.00 6.90 -13.54
CA ALA A 37 11.97 7.22 -14.58
C ALA A 37 13.41 7.25 -14.06
N GLU A 38 14.32 6.62 -14.81
CA GLU A 38 15.74 6.50 -14.46
C GLU A 38 16.40 7.85 -14.14
N LYS A 39 16.09 8.88 -14.93
CA LYS A 39 16.56 10.26 -14.78
C LYS A 39 16.38 10.78 -13.35
N TRP A 40 15.31 10.37 -12.66
CA TRP A 40 14.98 10.85 -11.32
C TRP A 40 15.21 9.81 -10.23
N ARG A 41 14.84 8.55 -10.44
CA ARG A 41 14.89 7.52 -9.37
C ARG A 41 16.31 7.25 -8.88
N LYS A 42 17.32 7.24 -9.76
CA LYS A 42 18.71 6.92 -9.37
C LYS A 42 19.35 8.05 -8.54
N PRO A 43 19.32 9.33 -8.97
CA PRO A 43 19.82 10.43 -8.15
C PRO A 43 19.09 10.54 -6.82
N LEU A 44 17.76 10.39 -6.82
CA LEU A 44 16.96 10.54 -5.60
C LEU A 44 17.17 9.37 -4.63
N ALA A 45 17.32 8.12 -5.12
CA ALA A 45 17.73 6.99 -4.28
C ALA A 45 19.05 7.29 -3.56
N LYS A 46 20.06 7.78 -4.30
CA LYS A 46 21.37 8.11 -3.74
C LYS A 46 21.27 9.24 -2.71
N PHE A 47 20.46 10.26 -3.00
CA PHE A 47 20.26 11.40 -2.09
C PHE A 47 19.58 11.00 -0.77
N LEU A 48 18.58 10.11 -0.83
CA LEU A 48 17.81 9.70 0.35
C LEU A 48 18.53 8.64 1.21
N ARG A 49 19.53 7.93 0.68
CA ARG A 49 20.27 6.90 1.42
C ARG A 49 20.99 7.48 2.64
N GLN A 50 20.80 6.82 3.78
CA GLN A 50 21.50 7.07 5.03
C GLN A 50 21.95 5.74 5.65
N PRO A 51 22.87 5.71 6.63
CA PRO A 51 23.35 4.45 7.23
C PRO A 51 22.24 3.55 7.81
N HIS A 52 21.16 4.15 8.32
CA HIS A 52 20.01 3.45 8.90
C HIS A 52 18.78 3.41 7.98
N PHE A 53 18.79 4.17 6.87
CA PHE A 53 17.69 4.23 5.91
C PHE A 53 18.21 3.91 4.50
N ILE A 54 18.06 2.65 4.10
CA ILE A 54 18.59 2.16 2.83
C ILE A 54 17.52 2.27 1.74
N VAL A 55 17.79 3.09 0.72
CA VAL A 55 16.86 3.32 -0.39
C VAL A 55 17.37 2.66 -1.67
N TRP A 56 16.61 1.75 -2.25
CA TRP A 56 16.94 1.06 -3.50
C TRP A 56 16.10 1.59 -4.66
N ASP A 57 16.67 1.69 -5.86
CA ASP A 57 15.91 2.03 -7.06
C ASP A 57 15.32 0.78 -7.73
N ASN A 58 14.18 0.95 -8.39
CA ASN A 58 13.60 -0.03 -9.32
C ASN A 58 12.91 0.71 -10.49
N SER A 59 12.88 0.15 -11.69
CA SER A 59 12.13 0.72 -12.83
C SER A 59 10.64 0.38 -12.79
N ASP A 60 10.24 -0.67 -12.09
CA ASP A 60 8.87 -1.16 -12.06
C ASP A 60 7.95 -0.30 -11.17
N LEU A 61 7.47 0.80 -11.74
CA LEU A 61 6.56 1.73 -11.06
C LEU A 61 5.17 1.13 -10.84
N VAL A 62 4.66 0.34 -11.79
CA VAL A 62 3.28 -0.15 -11.79
C VAL A 62 3.06 -1.13 -10.64
N THR A 63 3.95 -2.12 -10.50
CA THR A 63 3.85 -3.12 -9.43
C THR A 63 3.88 -2.46 -8.06
N HIS A 64 4.78 -1.50 -7.85
CA HIS A 64 4.92 -0.85 -6.55
C HIS A 64 3.72 0.05 -6.19
N GLU A 65 3.18 0.81 -7.14
CA GLU A 65 1.96 1.59 -6.93
C GLU A 65 0.76 0.70 -6.59
N VAL A 66 0.59 -0.39 -7.36
CA VAL A 66 -0.50 -1.34 -7.16
C VAL A 66 -0.37 -2.02 -5.80
N MET A 67 0.81 -2.54 -5.46
CA MET A 67 1.05 -3.20 -4.17
C MET A 67 0.91 -2.22 -3.00
N GLY A 68 1.40 -0.99 -3.13
CA GLY A 68 1.28 0.07 -2.13
C GLY A 68 -0.16 0.48 -1.86
N GLY A 69 -1.03 0.42 -2.88
CA GLY A 69 -2.47 0.59 -2.72
C GLY A 69 -3.13 -0.63 -2.06
N LEU A 70 -2.82 -1.83 -2.56
CA LEU A 70 -3.46 -3.08 -2.13
C LEU A 70 -3.18 -3.45 -0.68
N LYS A 71 -1.95 -3.25 -0.19
CA LYS A 71 -1.58 -3.58 1.19
C LYS A 71 -2.51 -2.90 2.21
N ASN A 72 -3.00 -1.70 1.90
CA ASN A 72 -3.90 -0.96 2.78
C ASN A 72 -5.30 -1.57 2.82
N VAL A 73 -5.79 -2.09 1.69
CA VAL A 73 -7.07 -2.81 1.62
C VAL A 73 -6.98 -4.11 2.43
N TYR A 74 -5.92 -4.90 2.19
CA TYR A 74 -5.69 -6.14 2.92
C TYR A 74 -5.42 -5.90 4.41
N ALA A 75 -4.86 -4.76 4.80
CA ALA A 75 -4.72 -4.43 6.21
C ALA A 75 -6.07 -4.31 6.94
N ILE A 76 -7.13 -3.82 6.28
CA ILE A 76 -8.49 -3.81 6.87
C ILE A 76 -8.94 -5.25 7.16
N GLY A 77 -8.85 -6.13 6.17
CA GLY A 77 -9.23 -7.53 6.38
C GLY A 77 -8.34 -8.24 7.41
N ALA A 78 -7.05 -7.92 7.47
CA ALA A 78 -6.16 -8.44 8.52
C ALA A 78 -6.62 -8.02 9.92
N GLY A 79 -7.06 -6.76 10.08
CA GLY A 79 -7.67 -6.26 11.31
C GLY A 79 -8.95 -6.99 11.69
N MET A 80 -9.80 -7.30 10.71
CA MET A 80 -11.03 -8.08 10.94
C MET A 80 -10.69 -9.51 11.39
N VAL A 81 -9.79 -10.19 10.69
CA VAL A 81 -9.32 -11.54 11.05
C VAL A 81 -8.74 -11.53 12.46
N ALA A 82 -7.91 -10.54 12.79
CA ALA A 82 -7.32 -10.40 14.11
C ALA A 82 -8.40 -10.30 15.22
N ALA A 83 -9.42 -9.47 15.03
CA ALA A 83 -10.50 -9.33 16.01
C ALA A 83 -11.40 -10.59 16.10
N LEU A 84 -11.81 -11.16 14.96
CA LEU A 84 -12.72 -12.31 14.91
C LEU A 84 -12.08 -13.61 15.40
N THR A 85 -10.76 -13.73 15.32
CA THR A 85 -10.02 -14.94 15.68
C THR A 85 -9.21 -14.78 16.97
N ASN A 86 -9.46 -13.71 17.73
CA ASN A 86 -8.77 -13.37 18.97
C ASN A 86 -7.23 -13.42 18.80
N GLU A 87 -6.74 -12.69 17.80
CA GLU A 87 -5.31 -12.54 17.47
C GLU A 87 -4.59 -13.84 17.08
N SER A 88 -5.32 -14.88 16.66
CA SER A 88 -4.78 -16.16 16.18
C SER A 88 -3.67 -15.96 15.13
N ALA A 89 -2.45 -16.39 15.48
CA ALA A 89 -1.31 -16.33 14.59
C ALA A 89 -1.53 -17.15 13.30
N THR A 90 -2.17 -18.33 13.42
CA THR A 90 -2.49 -19.20 12.29
C THR A 90 -3.51 -18.56 11.35
N SER A 91 -4.56 -17.94 11.88
CA SER A 91 -5.58 -17.30 11.04
C SER A 91 -5.01 -16.10 10.29
N LYS A 92 -4.17 -15.30 10.96
CA LYS A 92 -3.45 -14.18 10.34
C LYS A 92 -2.45 -14.64 9.28
N SER A 93 -1.75 -15.75 9.50
CA SER A 93 -0.79 -16.28 8.52
C SER A 93 -1.49 -16.85 7.28
N VAL A 94 -2.61 -17.56 7.44
CA VAL A 94 -3.44 -18.03 6.32
C VAL A 94 -3.99 -16.84 5.53
N TYR A 95 -4.53 -15.83 6.21
CA TYR A 95 -5.00 -14.61 5.55
C TYR A 95 -3.89 -13.91 4.78
N PHE A 96 -2.70 -13.76 5.36
CA PHE A 96 -1.52 -13.20 4.70
C PHE A 96 -1.13 -13.98 3.43
N ALA A 97 -1.17 -15.31 3.48
CA ALA A 97 -0.88 -16.15 2.31
C ALA A 97 -1.90 -15.94 1.16
N HIS A 98 -3.19 -15.78 1.48
CA HIS A 98 -4.21 -15.46 0.48
C HIS A 98 -3.99 -14.06 -0.11
N CYS A 99 -3.77 -13.04 0.73
CA CYS A 99 -3.53 -11.66 0.27
C CYS A 99 -2.33 -11.58 -0.67
N THR A 100 -1.22 -12.21 -0.30
CA THR A 100 0.00 -12.21 -1.13
C THR A 100 -0.22 -12.94 -2.45
N SER A 101 -0.97 -14.04 -2.45
CA SER A 101 -1.34 -14.77 -3.68
C SER A 101 -2.22 -13.93 -4.61
N GLU A 102 -3.22 -13.22 -4.07
CA GLU A 102 -4.05 -12.29 -4.84
C GLU A 102 -3.22 -11.11 -5.37
N MET A 103 -2.36 -10.51 -4.56
CA MET A 103 -1.47 -9.41 -4.99
C MET A 103 -0.59 -9.85 -6.16
N ILE A 104 0.01 -11.05 -6.09
CA ILE A 104 0.82 -11.61 -7.18
C ILE A 104 -0.03 -11.79 -8.44
N PHE A 105 -1.23 -12.36 -8.32
CA PHE A 105 -2.14 -12.54 -9.45
C PHE A 105 -2.48 -11.20 -10.10
N ILE A 106 -2.88 -10.20 -9.31
CA ILE A 106 -3.25 -8.87 -9.79
C ILE A 106 -2.07 -8.19 -10.50
N THR A 107 -0.85 -8.27 -9.97
CA THR A 107 0.30 -7.61 -10.61
C THR A 107 0.67 -8.26 -11.94
N HIS A 108 0.51 -9.58 -12.09
CA HIS A 108 0.70 -10.26 -13.38
C HIS A 108 -0.41 -9.92 -14.41
N LEU A 109 -1.59 -9.50 -13.96
CA LEU A 109 -2.61 -8.98 -14.87
C LEU A 109 -2.31 -7.55 -15.35
N LEU A 110 -1.55 -6.77 -14.58
CA LEU A 110 -1.35 -5.33 -14.79
C LEU A 110 0.01 -4.97 -15.39
N ALA A 111 1.00 -5.86 -15.32
CA ALA A 111 2.34 -5.63 -15.84
C ALA A 111 2.86 -6.88 -16.57
N GLU A 112 3.63 -6.68 -17.64
CA GLU A 112 4.23 -7.77 -18.42
C GLU A 112 5.31 -8.52 -17.60
N GLU A 113 6.15 -7.78 -16.88
CA GLU A 113 7.26 -8.33 -16.08
C GLU A 113 7.26 -7.71 -14.67
N PRO A 114 6.28 -8.04 -13.79
CA PRO A 114 6.20 -7.47 -12.45
C PRO A 114 7.37 -7.92 -11.55
N GLU A 115 7.87 -7.02 -10.69
CA GLU A 115 8.77 -7.43 -9.60
C GLU A 115 8.08 -8.49 -8.72
N LYS A 116 8.83 -9.53 -8.39
CA LYS A 116 8.36 -10.58 -7.49
C LYS A 116 7.99 -9.98 -6.14
N LEU A 117 6.88 -10.41 -5.56
CA LEU A 117 6.50 -10.07 -4.18
C LEU A 117 7.46 -10.73 -3.18
N ALA A 118 8.62 -10.11 -2.99
CA ALA A 118 9.71 -10.59 -2.16
C ALA A 118 10.48 -9.41 -1.56
N GLY A 119 11.36 -9.70 -0.60
CA GLY A 119 12.24 -8.70 -0.01
C GLY A 119 11.47 -7.49 0.54
N PRO A 120 11.83 -6.24 0.18
CA PRO A 120 11.18 -5.03 0.68
C PRO A 120 9.67 -4.95 0.42
N LEU A 121 9.17 -5.41 -0.74
CA LEU A 121 7.74 -5.35 -1.08
C LEU A 121 6.91 -6.26 -0.17
N LEU A 122 7.41 -7.48 0.06
CA LEU A 122 6.77 -8.43 0.98
C LEU A 122 6.85 -7.91 2.42
N ALA A 123 7.98 -7.35 2.83
CA ALA A 123 8.18 -6.80 4.17
C ALA A 123 7.26 -5.60 4.45
N ASP A 124 7.08 -4.69 3.48
CA ASP A 124 6.16 -3.56 3.58
C ASP A 124 4.70 -4.03 3.73
N THR A 125 4.31 -5.02 2.92
CA THR A 125 3.00 -5.66 3.03
C THR A 125 2.81 -6.27 4.42
N TYR A 126 3.78 -7.03 4.90
CA TYR A 126 3.73 -7.68 6.21
C TYR A 126 3.57 -6.67 7.36
N VAL A 127 4.44 -5.66 7.44
CA VAL A 127 4.37 -4.67 8.53
C VAL A 127 3.05 -3.87 8.50
N THR A 128 2.52 -3.59 7.30
CA THR A 128 1.24 -2.88 7.12
C THR A 128 0.05 -3.70 7.60
N LEU A 129 0.09 -5.03 7.44
CA LEU A 129 -0.96 -5.93 7.91
C LEU A 129 -0.91 -6.17 9.43
N LEU A 130 0.27 -6.04 10.06
CA LEU A 130 0.43 -6.21 11.51
C LEU A 130 -0.13 -5.05 12.33
N LYS A 131 0.10 -3.82 11.86
CA LYS A 131 -0.21 -2.61 12.63
C LYS A 131 -0.56 -1.47 11.69
N GLY A 132 -1.36 -0.54 12.20
CA GLY A 132 -1.63 0.72 11.53
C GLY A 132 -3.10 1.06 11.48
N ARG A 133 -3.39 2.16 10.80
CA ARG A 133 -4.72 2.77 10.77
C ARG A 133 -5.76 1.85 10.11
N ASN A 134 -5.43 1.27 8.96
CA ASN A 134 -6.33 0.39 8.22
C ASN A 134 -6.65 -0.91 8.98
N ALA A 135 -5.64 -1.53 9.61
CA ALA A 135 -5.86 -2.68 10.49
C ALA A 135 -6.74 -2.33 11.70
N TRP A 136 -6.54 -1.15 12.30
CA TRP A 136 -7.41 -0.67 13.37
C TRP A 136 -8.87 -0.51 12.89
N TYR A 137 -9.10 0.10 11.72
CA TYR A 137 -10.44 0.18 11.13
C TYR A 137 -11.09 -1.20 10.96
N GLY A 138 -10.33 -2.19 10.46
CA GLY A 138 -10.77 -3.57 10.35
C GLY A 138 -11.19 -4.19 11.69
N GLN A 139 -10.42 -3.96 12.74
CA GLN A 139 -10.75 -4.45 14.09
C GLN A 139 -12.06 -3.83 14.60
N MET A 140 -12.26 -2.52 14.42
CA MET A 140 -13.47 -1.86 14.91
C MET A 140 -14.71 -2.30 14.12
N LEU A 141 -14.57 -2.50 12.80
CA LEU A 141 -15.62 -3.08 11.96
C LEU A 141 -16.03 -4.48 12.45
N ALA A 142 -15.06 -5.35 12.71
CA ALA A 142 -15.34 -6.71 13.20
C ALA A 142 -16.00 -6.75 14.58
N LYS A 143 -15.75 -5.73 15.43
CA LYS A 143 -16.39 -5.58 16.74
C LYS A 143 -17.78 -4.94 16.67
N GLY A 144 -18.20 -4.45 15.50
CA GLY A 144 -19.42 -3.68 15.34
C GLY A 144 -19.34 -2.28 15.96
N GLU A 145 -18.14 -1.78 16.24
CA GLU A 145 -17.91 -0.44 16.79
C GLU A 145 -17.93 0.65 15.72
N LEU A 146 -17.81 0.27 14.45
CA LEU A 146 -18.02 1.15 13.29
C LEU A 146 -19.23 0.71 12.47
N SER A 147 -20.05 1.68 12.12
CA SER A 147 -21.14 1.52 11.15
C SER A 147 -21.00 2.54 10.02
N LEU A 148 -21.66 2.25 8.89
CA LEU A 148 -21.70 3.18 7.73
C LEU A 148 -22.31 4.53 8.10
N ASP A 149 -23.20 4.56 9.11
CA ASP A 149 -23.88 5.78 9.55
C ASP A 149 -22.95 6.76 10.27
N MET A 150 -21.74 6.33 10.64
CA MET A 150 -20.73 7.19 11.27
C MET A 150 -20.01 8.13 10.28
N GLY A 151 -20.23 7.95 8.97
CA GLY A 151 -19.63 8.75 7.91
C GLY A 151 -18.15 8.42 7.63
N ASP A 152 -17.53 9.23 6.78
CA ASP A 152 -16.20 8.96 6.20
C ASP A 152 -15.01 9.41 7.06
N SER A 153 -15.26 10.03 8.22
CA SER A 153 -14.22 10.59 9.08
C SER A 153 -14.51 10.36 10.57
N ILE A 154 -13.53 9.80 11.28
CA ILE A 154 -13.62 9.55 12.72
C ILE A 154 -12.74 10.55 13.46
N SER A 155 -13.28 11.21 14.49
CA SER A 155 -12.50 12.17 15.28
C SER A 155 -11.25 11.52 15.89
N GLY A 156 -10.08 12.11 15.66
CA GLY A 156 -8.78 11.60 16.14
C GLY A 156 -8.20 10.42 15.34
N LYS A 157 -8.91 9.91 14.32
CA LYS A 157 -8.45 8.86 13.41
C LYS A 157 -8.71 9.32 11.97
N GLY A 158 -7.65 9.71 11.27
CA GLY A 158 -7.76 10.20 9.89
C GLY A 158 -8.47 9.21 8.95
N MET A 159 -8.80 9.66 7.74
CA MET A 159 -9.53 8.90 6.72
C MET A 159 -8.92 7.53 6.42
N ILE A 160 -9.77 6.55 6.07
CA ILE A 160 -9.37 5.25 5.53
C ILE A 160 -8.60 5.47 4.21
N GLN A 161 -7.39 4.92 4.11
CA GLN A 161 -6.56 5.10 2.92
C GLN A 161 -6.69 3.89 2.02
N VAL A 162 -7.76 3.85 1.21
CA VAL A 162 -7.99 2.76 0.25
C VAL A 162 -7.95 3.32 -1.17
N CYS A 163 -6.99 2.86 -1.96
CA CYS A 163 -6.97 3.11 -3.40
C CYS A 163 -7.64 1.93 -4.12
N VAL A 164 -8.92 2.09 -4.49
CA VAL A 164 -9.64 1.08 -5.27
C VAL A 164 -9.20 1.18 -6.74
N ILE A 165 -8.11 0.49 -7.10
CA ILE A 165 -7.68 0.35 -8.50
C ILE A 165 -8.42 -0.82 -9.19
N ILE A 166 -8.86 -1.82 -8.43
CA ILE A 166 -9.28 -3.11 -8.99
C ILE A 166 -10.69 -3.11 -9.58
N TYR A 167 -11.65 -2.39 -8.99
CA TYR A 167 -13.04 -2.42 -9.45
C TYR A 167 -13.23 -1.93 -10.90
N HIS A 168 -12.36 -1.03 -11.36
CA HIS A 168 -12.49 -0.46 -12.70
C HIS A 168 -11.83 -1.32 -13.79
N PHE A 169 -10.69 -1.94 -13.47
CA PHE A 169 -9.93 -2.74 -14.45
C PHE A 169 -10.59 -4.09 -14.76
N LEU A 170 -11.29 -4.70 -13.79
CA LEU A 170 -11.95 -6.00 -13.98
C LEU A 170 -13.27 -5.93 -14.74
N LEU A 171 -13.94 -4.77 -14.78
CA LEU A 171 -15.26 -4.61 -15.41
C LEU A 171 -15.23 -3.92 -16.78
N ASN A 172 -14.12 -3.28 -17.18
CA ASN A 172 -14.02 -2.61 -18.48
C ASN A 172 -12.57 -2.55 -18.98
N PRO A 173 -12.10 -3.49 -19.82
CA PRO A 173 -10.75 -3.43 -20.39
C PRO A 173 -10.52 -2.25 -21.36
N TYR A 174 -11.55 -1.44 -21.69
CA TYR A 174 -11.47 -0.41 -22.74
C TYR A 174 -12.06 0.97 -22.40
N LYS A 175 -12.46 1.25 -21.15
CA LYS A 175 -12.96 2.59 -20.77
C LYS A 175 -12.47 2.99 -19.39
N ILE A 176 -11.52 3.93 -19.35
CA ILE A 176 -11.13 4.68 -18.16
C ILE A 176 -12.21 5.75 -17.92
N LEU A 177 -13.25 5.43 -17.17
CA LEU A 177 -14.35 6.36 -16.84
C LEU A 177 -14.51 6.47 -15.32
N SER A 178 -14.14 7.66 -14.83
CA SER A 178 -14.35 8.28 -13.51
C SER A 178 -15.00 7.42 -12.41
N LEU A 179 -14.18 6.97 -11.45
CA LEU A 179 -14.63 6.81 -10.07
C LEU A 179 -13.97 7.90 -9.26
N GLN A 180 -14.81 8.70 -8.59
CA GLN A 180 -14.39 9.80 -7.76
C GLN A 180 -13.36 9.33 -6.73
N THR A 181 -12.21 9.97 -6.85
CA THR A 181 -11.06 9.97 -5.97
C THR A 181 -11.48 10.12 -4.50
N LEU A 182 -11.31 9.07 -3.68
CA LEU A 182 -11.05 9.28 -2.24
C LEU A 182 -9.52 9.36 -2.08
N GLN A 183 -8.95 10.48 -2.48
CA GLN A 183 -7.52 10.76 -2.31
C GLN A 183 -7.33 12.28 -2.26
N LEU A 184 -6.83 12.79 -1.14
CA LEU A 184 -5.54 13.49 -1.07
C LEU A 184 -5.37 14.25 0.25
N CYS A 185 -4.16 14.13 0.78
CA CYS A 185 -3.43 15.08 1.61
C CYS A 185 -3.61 15.03 3.14
N GLY A 186 -2.46 14.89 3.83
CA GLY A 186 -2.22 15.54 5.11
C GLY A 186 -2.09 14.62 6.32
N THR A 187 -0.89 14.13 6.57
CA THR A 187 -0.18 14.50 7.81
C THR A 187 1.31 14.35 7.54
N LEU A 188 2.02 15.48 7.65
CA LEU A 188 3.42 15.49 8.05
C LEU A 188 3.64 14.63 9.29
#